data_AF-A0A377TYX8-F1
#
_entry.id   AF-A0A377TYX8-F1
#
_cell.length_a   1.000
_cell.length_b   1.000
_cell.length_c   1.000
_cell.angle_alpha   90.00
_cell.angle_beta   90.00
_cell.angle_gamma   90.00
#
_symmetry.space_group_name_H-M   'P 1'
#
loop_
_entity.id
_entity.type
_entity.pdbx_description
1 polymer ?
#
loop_
_entity_poly.entity_id
_entity_poly.type
_entity_poly.pdbx_seq_one_letter_code
_entity_poly.pdbx_strand_id
1 'polypeptide(L)'
;MNAEKTSVAPNVDHAEIAKFEAVASRWWDLEGEFKPLHRINPLRLGYIAERSGGLFGKKVLDVGCGGGILAESMAREGATVTGLDMGAEPLQVARLHALGERYSGRLCSGNS
;
A
#
# COMPACT_ATOMS: atom_id res chain seq x y z
N MET A 1 25.50 -34.79 5.01
CA MET A 1 24.62 -34.24 3.96
C MET A 1 24.54 -32.75 4.20
N ASN A 2 25.30 -31.94 3.47
CA ASN A 2 25.31 -30.48 3.65
C ASN A 2 24.27 -29.89 2.71
N ALA A 3 23.20 -29.33 3.28
CA ALA A 3 22.25 -28.53 2.52
C ALA A 3 22.93 -27.22 2.10
N GLU A 4 23.12 -27.03 0.81
CA GLU A 4 23.52 -25.74 0.24
C GLU A 4 22.45 -24.70 0.58
N LYS A 5 22.85 -23.64 1.30
CA LYS A 5 22.04 -22.42 1.44
C LYS A 5 22.10 -21.69 0.11
N THR A 6 21.06 -21.83 -0.71
CA THR A 6 20.88 -20.96 -1.87
C THR A 6 20.69 -19.52 -1.38
N SER A 7 21.68 -18.67 -1.58
CA SER A 7 21.54 -17.24 -1.35
C SER A 7 20.61 -16.68 -2.42
N VAL A 8 19.33 -16.47 -2.06
CA VAL A 8 18.38 -15.78 -2.91
C VAL A 8 18.83 -14.32 -3.02
N ALA A 9 19.21 -13.88 -4.21
CA ALA A 9 19.50 -12.48 -4.46
C ALA A 9 18.25 -11.63 -4.12
N PRO A 10 18.42 -10.46 -3.49
CA PRO A 10 17.27 -9.64 -3.11
C PRO A 10 16.49 -9.20 -4.35
N ASN A 11 15.20 -9.52 -4.40
CA ASN A 11 14.29 -9.16 -5.51
C ASN A 11 13.77 -7.73 -5.31
N VAL A 12 14.68 -6.76 -5.38
CA VAL A 12 14.37 -5.35 -5.16
C VAL A 12 15.25 -4.47 -6.05
N ASP A 13 14.65 -3.42 -6.63
CA ASP A 13 15.37 -2.38 -7.34
C ASP A 13 15.38 -1.10 -6.49
N HIS A 14 16.57 -0.75 -5.98
CA HIS A 14 16.76 0.43 -5.14
C HIS A 14 16.56 1.75 -5.89
N ALA A 15 16.80 1.79 -7.20
CA ALA A 15 16.60 3.00 -7.99
C ALA A 15 15.10 3.32 -8.13
N GLU A 16 14.27 2.30 -8.33
CA GLU A 16 12.82 2.48 -8.37
C GLU A 16 12.26 2.90 -6.99
N ILE A 17 12.77 2.34 -5.88
CA ILE A 17 12.38 2.80 -4.53
C ILE A 17 12.69 4.28 -4.36
N ALA A 18 13.93 4.70 -4.65
CA ALA A 18 14.36 6.09 -4.48
C ALA A 18 13.52 7.07 -5.30
N LYS A 19 13.09 6.67 -6.51
CA LYS A 19 12.18 7.46 -7.35
C LYS A 19 10.83 7.72 -6.67
N PHE A 20 10.23 6.70 -6.04
CA PHE A 20 8.96 6.87 -5.31
C PHE A 20 9.13 7.63 -4.00
N GLU A 21 10.24 7.46 -3.29
CA GLU A 21 10.55 8.24 -2.09
C GLU A 21 10.67 9.73 -2.40
N ALA A 22 11.33 10.10 -3.50
CA ALA A 22 11.52 11.50 -3.90
C ALA A 22 10.22 12.27 -4.13
N VAL A 23 9.13 11.59 -4.49
CA VAL A 23 7.82 12.20 -4.74
C VAL A 23 6.78 11.88 -3.65
N ALA A 24 7.20 11.25 -2.55
CA ALA A 24 6.28 10.68 -1.58
C ALA A 24 5.35 11.71 -0.94
N SER A 25 5.84 12.91 -0.64
CA SER A 25 5.06 14.00 -0.04
C SER A 25 3.86 14.45 -0.88
N ARG A 26 3.86 14.14 -2.19
CA ARG A 26 2.78 14.49 -3.13
C ARG A 26 1.80 13.32 -3.38
N TRP A 27 1.88 12.23 -2.62
CA TRP A 27 1.07 11.03 -2.86
C TRP A 27 -0.44 11.28 -2.88
N TRP A 28 -0.90 12.17 -2.01
CA TRP A 28 -2.32 12.51 -1.85
C TRP A 28 -2.74 13.81 -2.55
N ASP A 29 -1.86 14.40 -3.36
CA ASP A 29 -2.23 15.50 -4.27
C ASP A 29 -3.08 14.95 -5.42
N LEU A 30 -4.37 15.28 -5.42
CA LEU A 30 -5.34 14.82 -6.41
C LEU A 30 -5.01 15.30 -7.84
N GLU A 31 -4.22 16.37 -7.96
CA GLU A 31 -3.82 16.95 -9.25
C GLU A 31 -2.31 16.74 -9.55
N GLY A 32 -1.60 16.01 -8.68
CA GLY A 32 -0.16 15.75 -8.78
C GLY A 32 0.23 14.50 -9.58
N GLU A 33 1.46 14.01 -9.35
CA GLU A 33 2.07 12.86 -10.04
C GLU A 33 1.18 11.60 -9.97
N PHE A 34 0.47 11.41 -8.86
CA PHE A 34 -0.35 10.23 -8.60
C PHE A 34 -1.83 10.42 -8.95
N LYS A 35 -2.20 11.52 -9.61
CA LYS A 35 -3.56 11.77 -10.12
C LYS A 35 -4.17 10.57 -10.87
N PRO A 36 -3.45 9.85 -11.76
CA PRO A 36 -4.01 8.66 -12.40
C PRO A 36 -4.43 7.57 -11.40
N LEU A 37 -3.67 7.37 -10.32
CA LEU A 37 -4.00 6.39 -9.28
C LEU A 37 -5.25 6.79 -8.49
N HIS A 38 -5.40 8.07 -8.18
CA HIS A 38 -6.63 8.58 -7.55
C HIS A 38 -7.85 8.36 -8.43
N ARG A 39 -7.73 8.67 -9.74
CA ARG A 39 -8.83 8.52 -10.71
C ARG A 39 -9.23 7.06 -10.94
N ILE A 40 -8.28 6.14 -11.01
CA ILE A 40 -8.58 4.72 -11.24
C ILE A 40 -9.05 4.02 -9.95
N ASN A 41 -8.83 4.61 -8.77
CA ASN A 41 -9.06 3.94 -7.49
C ASN A 41 -10.51 3.44 -7.30
N PRO A 42 -11.56 4.23 -7.57
CA PRO A 42 -12.93 3.76 -7.40
C PRO A 42 -13.24 2.54 -8.28
N LEU A 43 -12.71 2.52 -9.52
CA LEU A 43 -12.94 1.41 -10.45
C LEU A 43 -12.27 0.12 -9.96
N ARG A 44 -10.99 0.17 -9.57
CA ARG A 44 -10.28 -1.01 -9.08
C ARG A 44 -10.82 -1.50 -7.73
N LEU A 45 -11.21 -0.58 -6.83
CA LEU A 45 -11.84 -0.95 -5.56
C LEU A 45 -13.14 -1.70 -5.80
N GLY A 46 -14.00 -1.17 -6.69
CA GLY A 46 -15.25 -1.82 -7.08
C GLY A 46 -15.02 -3.21 -7.67
N TYR A 47 -14.05 -3.35 -8.58
CA TYR A 47 -13.67 -4.64 -9.15
C TYR A 47 -13.22 -5.63 -8.07
N ILE A 48 -12.34 -5.22 -7.14
CA ILE A 48 -11.85 -6.08 -6.06
C ILE A 48 -13.01 -6.49 -5.14
N ALA A 49 -13.88 -5.56 -4.75
CA ALA A 49 -15.03 -5.84 -3.91
C ALA A 49 -16.01 -6.81 -4.59
N GLU A 50 -16.31 -6.60 -5.87
CA GLU A 50 -17.18 -7.49 -6.65
C GLU A 50 -16.59 -8.90 -6.75
N ARG A 51 -15.33 -9.01 -7.21
CA ARG A 51 -14.68 -10.30 -7.46
C ARG A 51 -14.36 -11.09 -6.21
N SER A 52 -14.19 -10.41 -5.08
CA SER A 52 -13.97 -11.07 -3.80
C SER A 52 -15.28 -11.38 -3.06
N GLY A 53 -16.43 -10.83 -3.46
CA GLY A 53 -17.69 -10.95 -2.73
C GLY A 53 -17.70 -10.11 -1.46
N GLY A 54 -17.42 -8.81 -1.58
CA GLY A 54 -17.33 -7.83 -0.51
C GLY A 54 -15.99 -7.82 0.23
N LEU A 55 -15.69 -6.75 0.96
CA LEU A 55 -14.44 -6.59 1.72
C LEU A 55 -14.61 -6.60 3.25
N PHE A 56 -15.83 -6.37 3.74
CA PHE A 56 -16.12 -6.26 5.16
C PHE A 56 -15.65 -7.51 5.94
N GLY A 57 -14.91 -7.27 7.03
CA GLY A 57 -14.40 -8.32 7.92
C GLY A 57 -13.27 -9.19 7.34
N LYS A 58 -12.85 -8.94 6.09
CA LYS A 58 -11.76 -9.71 5.47
C LYS A 58 -10.39 -9.19 5.89
N LYS A 59 -9.42 -10.10 5.94
CA LYS A 59 -8.01 -9.73 6.05
C LYS A 59 -7.43 -9.58 4.65
N VAL A 60 -6.85 -8.42 4.37
CA VAL A 60 -6.32 -8.08 3.04
C VAL A 60 -4.85 -7.66 3.16
N LEU A 61 -4.02 -8.08 2.22
CA LEU A 61 -2.64 -7.63 2.06
C LEU A 61 -2.54 -6.83 0.76
N ASP A 62 -2.11 -5.57 0.84
CA ASP A 62 -1.82 -4.70 -0.30
C ASP A 62 -0.29 -4.62 -0.47
N VAL A 63 0.25 -5.27 -1.51
CA VAL A 63 1.69 -5.37 -1.78
C VAL A 63 2.10 -4.26 -2.75
N GLY A 64 3.10 -3.46 -2.37
CA GLY A 64 3.41 -2.21 -3.06
C GLY A 64 2.37 -1.13 -2.77
N CYS A 65 1.94 -1.03 -1.51
CA CYS A 65 0.84 -0.13 -1.13
C CYS A 65 1.19 1.35 -1.30
N GLY A 66 2.48 1.70 -1.35
CA GLY A 66 2.99 3.06 -1.39
C GLY A 66 2.35 3.93 -0.31
N GLY A 67 1.89 5.12 -0.71
CA GLY A 67 1.16 6.08 0.13
C GLY A 67 -0.25 5.68 0.53
N GLY A 68 -0.70 4.45 0.22
CA GLY A 68 -1.87 3.84 0.86
C GLY A 68 -3.23 4.10 0.21
N ILE A 69 -3.28 4.64 -1.01
CA ILE A 69 -4.56 4.99 -1.69
C ILE A 69 -5.54 3.81 -1.71
N LEU A 70 -5.09 2.63 -2.16
CA LEU A 70 -5.97 1.46 -2.24
C LEU A 70 -6.17 0.82 -0.87
N ALA A 71 -5.09 0.62 -0.10
CA ALA A 71 -5.15 0.06 1.24
C ALA A 71 -6.16 0.79 2.15
N GLU A 72 -6.14 2.13 2.16
CA GLU A 72 -7.05 2.94 2.96
C GLU A 72 -8.49 2.85 2.45
N SER A 73 -8.70 2.82 1.13
CA SER A 73 -10.02 2.59 0.54
C SER A 73 -10.60 1.22 0.90
N MET A 74 -9.79 0.15 0.88
CA MET A 74 -10.26 -1.17 1.30
C MET A 74 -10.55 -1.23 2.79
N ALA A 75 -9.79 -0.51 3.62
CA ALA A 75 -10.07 -0.38 5.05
C ALA A 75 -11.38 0.36 5.32
N ARG A 76 -11.70 1.40 4.52
CA ARG A 76 -13.00 2.10 4.56
C ARG A 76 -14.18 1.18 4.26
N GLU A 77 -14.01 0.18 3.39
CA GLU A 77 -15.01 -0.87 3.13
C GLU A 77 -15.09 -1.94 4.25
N GLY A 78 -14.41 -1.73 5.37
CA GLY A 78 -14.45 -2.58 6.55
C GLY A 78 -13.49 -3.77 6.54
N ALA A 79 -12.51 -3.80 5.62
CA ALA A 79 -11.44 -4.79 5.67
C ALA A 79 -10.41 -4.47 6.76
N THR A 80 -9.78 -5.51 7.30
CA THR A 80 -8.53 -5.39 8.07
C THR A 80 -7.36 -5.48 7.10
N VAL A 81 -6.81 -4.32 6.71
CA VAL A 81 -5.79 -4.24 5.67
C VAL A 81 -4.39 -4.11 6.26
N THR A 82 -3.46 -4.94 5.78
CA THR A 82 -2.02 -4.76 5.96
C THR A 82 -1.44 -4.19 4.66
N GLY A 83 -0.85 -3.01 4.71
CA GLY A 83 -0.05 -2.47 3.61
C GLY A 83 1.41 -2.88 3.75
N LEU A 84 2.04 -3.28 2.65
CA LEU A 84 3.45 -3.63 2.56
C LEU A 84 4.09 -2.83 1.43
N ASP A 85 5.21 -2.17 1.71
CA ASP A 85 6.04 -1.50 0.72
C ASP A 85 7.51 -1.54 1.16
N MET A 86 8.42 -1.34 0.23
CA MET A 86 9.86 -1.26 0.50
C MET A 86 10.32 0.19 0.72
N GLY A 87 9.57 1.18 0.24
CA GLY A 87 9.89 2.60 0.43
C GLY A 87 9.45 3.12 1.80
N ALA A 88 10.38 3.72 2.55
CA ALA A 88 10.10 4.20 3.90
C ALA A 88 9.23 5.48 3.88
N GLU A 89 9.52 6.40 2.96
CA GLU A 89 8.78 7.67 2.83
C GLU A 89 7.32 7.46 2.39
N PRO A 90 7.00 6.64 1.36
CA PRO A 90 5.61 6.30 1.03
C PRO A 90 4.85 5.68 2.22
N LEU A 91 5.48 4.79 2.98
CA LEU A 91 4.86 4.20 4.17
C LEU A 91 4.58 5.23 5.27
N GLN A 92 5.46 6.20 5.49
CA GLN A 92 5.20 7.30 6.42
C GLN A 92 3.98 8.11 5.97
N VAL A 93 3.91 8.46 4.69
CA VAL A 93 2.77 9.19 4.11
C VAL A 93 1.46 8.40 4.27
N ALA A 94 1.48 7.09 4.01
CA ALA A 94 0.32 6.22 4.20
C ALA A 94 -0.17 6.20 5.66
N ARG A 95 0.75 6.08 6.62
CA ARG A 95 0.42 6.09 8.05
C ARG A 95 -0.16 7.42 8.49
N LEU A 96 0.46 8.53 8.09
CA LEU A 96 0.00 9.87 8.46
C LEU A 96 -1.40 10.17 7.92
N HIS A 97 -1.66 9.81 6.65
CA HIS A 97 -2.97 10.03 6.04
C HIS A 97 -4.06 9.18 6.73
N ALA A 98 -3.78 7.89 6.96
CA ALA A 98 -4.73 7.00 7.64
C ALA A 98 -5.03 7.42 9.10
N LEU A 99 -4.06 8.01 9.80
CA LEU A 99 -4.26 8.56 11.14
C LEU A 99 -5.16 9.80 11.14
N GLY A 100 -5.01 10.67 10.15
CA GLY A 100 -5.85 11.87 10.00
C GLY A 100 -7.33 11.52 9.80
N GLU A 101 -7.60 10.37 9.19
CA GLU A 101 -8.94 9.91 8.87
C GLU A 101 -9.59 9.00 9.94
N ARG A 102 -8.92 8.72 11.06
CA ARG A 102 -9.41 7.91 12.20
C ARG A 102 -10.06 6.57 11.80
N TYR A 103 -9.34 5.69 11.09
CA TYR A 103 -9.79 4.31 10.86
C TYR A 103 -9.26 3.34 11.93
N SER A 104 -10.09 2.40 12.38
CA SER A 104 -9.70 1.37 13.37
C SER A 104 -8.87 0.21 12.80
N GLY A 105 -8.54 0.26 11.50
CA GLY A 105 -7.71 -0.74 10.81
C GLY A 105 -6.22 -0.53 11.05
N ARG A 106 -5.51 -1.59 11.42
CA ARG A 106 -4.07 -1.57 11.72
C ARG A 106 -3.26 -1.43 10.42
N LEU A 107 -3.09 -0.20 9.90
CA LEU A 107 -2.37 0.03 8.66
C LEU A 107 -0.84 -0.07 8.84
N CYS A 108 -0.27 -0.99 8.07
CA CYS A 108 1.15 -1.12 7.71
C CYS A 108 2.09 -1.61 8.83
N SER A 109 2.91 -2.61 8.54
CA SER A 109 4.09 -3.00 9.32
C SER A 109 5.29 -3.00 8.38
N GLY A 110 6.22 -2.06 8.58
CA GLY A 110 7.53 -2.12 7.94
C GLY A 110 8.49 -2.79 8.92
N ASN A 111 9.26 -3.77 8.47
CA ASN A 111 10.34 -4.34 9.29
C ASN A 111 11.41 -3.26 9.49
N SER A 112 11.74 -3.00 10.75
CA SER A 112 12.99 -2.34 11.16
C SER A 112 14.18 -3.26 10.93
#